data_AF-A0A1I1URR5-F1
#
_entry.id   AF-A0A1I1URR5-F1
#
_cell.length_a   1.000
_cell.length_b   1.000
_cell.length_c   1.000
_cell.angle_alpha   90.00
_cell.angle_beta   90.00
_cell.angle_gamma   90.00
#
_symmetry.space_group_name_H-M   'P 1'
#
loop_
_entity.id
_entity.type
_entity.pdbx_description
1 polymer ?
#
loop_
_entity_poly.entity_id
_entity_poly.type
_entity_poly.pdbx_seq_one_letter_code
_entity_poly.pdbx_strand_id
1 'polypeptide(L)' 'MTIDVEIFAKFIIVLAVINTLITLRAAKKAEADNLWVVAFIAIPLNLFIYPAGWFYTFLWCRRLYKKNLLDKQS' A
#
# COMPACT_ATOMS: atom_id res chain seq x y z
N MET A 1 -29.86 12.54 -3.27
CA MET A 1 -28.44 12.70 -2.88
C MET A 1 -27.61 12.26 -4.08
N THR A 2 -27.35 13.18 -5.01
CA THR A 2 -26.44 12.94 -6.13
C THR A 2 -25.03 13.03 -5.57
N ILE A 3 -24.48 11.89 -5.17
CA ILE A 3 -23.04 11.81 -4.92
C ILE A 3 -22.40 12.12 -6.27
N ASP A 4 -21.73 13.26 -6.35
CA ASP A 4 -20.96 13.63 -7.53
C ASP A 4 -19.95 12.51 -7.80
N VAL A 5 -20.24 11.71 -8.83
CA VAL A 5 -19.44 10.53 -9.21
C VAL A 5 -17.99 10.94 -9.47
N GLU A 6 -17.79 12.16 -9.98
CA GLU A 6 -16.46 12.74 -10.12
C GLU A 6 -15.73 12.97 -8.80
N ILE A 7 -16.41 13.47 -7.77
CA ILE A 7 -15.80 13.72 -6.46
C ILE A 7 -15.41 12.38 -5.83
N PHE A 8 -16.29 11.38 -5.94
CA PHE A 8 -16.02 10.03 -5.44
C PHE A 8 -14.83 9.38 -6.16
N ALA A 9 -14.77 9.48 -7.50
CA ALA A 9 -13.67 8.95 -8.29
C ALA A 9 -12.33 9.63 -7.95
N LYS A 10 -12.31 10.96 -7.79
CA LYS A 10 -11.11 11.72 -7.38
C LYS A 10 -10.64 11.28 -5.99
N PHE A 11 -11.57 11.10 -5.05
CA PHE A 11 -11.25 10.65 -3.69
C PHE A 11 -10.60 9.26 -3.68
N ILE A 12 -11.15 8.34 -4.46
CA ILE A 12 -10.62 7.00 -4.64
C ILE A 12 -9.20 7.02 -5.23
N ILE A 13 -8.94 7.85 -6.24
CA ILE A 13 -7.61 7.97 -6.86
C ILE A 13 -6.59 8.49 -5.85
N VAL A 14 -6.94 9.51 -5.06
CA VAL A 14 -6.04 10.04 -4.02
C VAL A 14 -5.72 8.97 -2.98
N LEU A 15 -6.72 8.21 -2.52
CA LEU A 15 -6.54 7.07 -1.61
C LEU A 15 -5.63 5.99 -2.20
N ALA A 16 -5.80 5.67 -3.49
CA ALA A 16 -4.97 4.70 -4.18
C ALA A 16 -3.50 5.12 -4.20
N VAL A 17 -3.23 6.40 -4.49
CA VAL A 17 -1.87 6.97 -4.46
C VAL A 17 -1.27 6.89 -3.06
N ILE A 18 -2.02 7.32 -2.04
CA ILE A 18 -1.57 7.27 -0.63
C ILE A 18 -1.21 5.85 -0.22
N ASN A 19 -2.08 4.87 -0.45
CA ASN A 19 -1.82 3.48 -0.08
C ASN A 19 -0.65 2.87 -0.86
N THR A 20 -0.49 3.22 -2.13
CA THR A 20 0.67 2.78 -2.92
C THR A 20 1.97 3.32 -2.32
N LEU A 21 2.02 4.60 -1.95
CA LEU A 21 3.19 5.20 -1.31
C LEU A 21 3.49 4.58 0.07
N ILE A 22 2.45 4.30 0.87
CA ILE A 22 2.61 3.59 2.15
C ILE A 22 3.18 2.19 1.92
N THR A 23 2.65 1.45 0.95
CA THR A 23 3.10 0.10 0.59
C THR A 23 4.58 0.10 0.23
N LEU A 24 5.01 1.04 -0.63
CA LEU A 24 6.40 1.15 -1.06
C LEU A 24 7.34 1.54 0.08
N ARG A 25 6.92 2.47 0.94
CA ARG A 25 7.70 2.84 2.13
C ARG A 25 7.84 1.66 3.09
N ALA A 26 6.76 0.92 3.33
CA ALA A 26 6.77 -0.25 4.20
C ALA A 26 7.66 -1.35 3.63
N ALA A 27 7.52 -1.64 2.34
CA ALA A 27 8.33 -2.63 1.63
C ALA A 27 9.82 -2.28 1.62
N LYS A 28 10.18 -1.02 1.35
CA LYS A 28 11.57 -0.56 1.40
C LYS A 28 12.19 -0.75 2.77
N LYS A 29 11.48 -0.37 3.85
CA LYS A 29 11.99 -0.53 5.23
C LYS A 29 12.04 -2.00 5.67
N ALA A 30 11.12 -2.81 5.18
CA ALA A 30 11.10 -4.25 5.43
C ALA A 30 12.12 -5.04 4.58
N GLU A 31 13.03 -4.37 3.85
CA GLU A 31 14.02 -5.00 2.96
C GLU A 31 13.41 -5.93 1.91
N ALA A 32 12.39 -5.44 1.21
CA ALA A 32 11.85 -6.17 0.06
C ALA A 32 12.93 -6.43 -1.00
N ASP A 33 13.05 -7.68 -1.45
CA ASP A 33 14.03 -8.10 -2.46
C ASP A 33 13.95 -7.29 -3.76
N ASN A 34 12.74 -6.94 -4.19
CA ASN A 34 12.53 -6.16 -5.40
C ASN A 34 11.40 -5.12 -5.24
N LEU A 35 11.79 -3.88 -4.98
CA LEU A 35 10.86 -2.77 -4.80
C LEU A 35 10.04 -2.45 -6.05
N TRP A 36 10.59 -2.68 -7.25
CA TRP A 36 9.90 -2.42 -8.52
C TRP A 36 8.72 -3.36 -8.72
N VAL A 37 8.88 -4.64 -8.37
CA VAL A 37 7.80 -5.63 -8.41
C VAL A 37 6.70 -5.24 -7.42
N VAL A 38 7.09 -4.76 -6.23
CA VAL A 38 6.10 -4.28 -5.24
C VAL A 38 5.33 -3.09 -5.78
N ALA A 39 5.97 -2.13 -6.45
CA ALA A 39 5.29 -1.00 -7.10
C ALA A 39 4.34 -1.45 -8.20
N PHE A 40 4.81 -2.34 -9.08
CA PHE A 40 4.04 -2.87 -10.20
C PHE A 40 2.78 -3.61 -9.74
N ILE A 41 2.83 -4.28 -8.59
CA ILE A 41 1.68 -4.97 -8.00
C ILE A 41 0.78 -3.99 -7.21
N ALA A 42 1.37 -3.08 -6.43
CA ALA A 42 0.63 -2.17 -5.55
C ALA A 42 -0.21 -1.14 -6.32
N ILE A 43 0.29 -0.62 -7.44
CA ILE A 43 -0.42 0.38 -8.27
C ILE A 43 -1.74 -0.18 -8.80
N PRO A 44 -1.79 -1.28 -9.58
CA PRO A 44 -3.04 -1.80 -10.12
C PRO A 44 -3.97 -2.32 -9.02
N LEU A 45 -3.43 -2.94 -7.96
CA LEU A 45 -4.26 -3.37 -6.83
C LEU A 45 -4.95 -2.19 -6.15
N ASN A 46 -4.24 -1.09 -5.89
CA ASN A 46 -4.85 0.08 -5.26
C ASN A 46 -5.72 0.90 -6.20
N LEU A 47 -5.52 0.86 -7.52
CA LEU A 47 -6.34 1.61 -8.49
C LEU A 47 -7.61 0.87 -8.93
N PHE A 48 -7.56 -0.45 -9.11
CA PHE A 48 -8.64 -1.23 -9.72
C PHE A 48 -9.35 -2.17 -8.72
N ILE A 49 -8.65 -2.60 -7.67
CA ILE A 49 -9.17 -3.59 -6.71
C ILE A 49 -8.87 -3.11 -5.28
N TYR A 50 -9.48 -1.98 -4.89
CA TYR A 50 -9.19 -1.28 -3.62
C TYR A 50 -9.04 -2.20 -2.41
N PRO A 51 -9.96 -3.16 -2.15
CA PRO A 51 -9.84 -4.03 -0.97
C PRO A 51 -8.56 -4.89 -0.98
N ALA A 52 -8.18 -5.39 -2.16
CA ALA A 52 -6.98 -6.20 -2.33
C ALA A 52 -5.70 -5.35 -2.23
N GLY A 53 -5.73 -4.11 -2.75
CA GLY A 53 -4.66 -3.14 -2.55
C GLY A 53 -4.40 -2.83 -1.08
N TRP A 54 -5.45 -2.60 -0.30
CA TRP A 54 -5.33 -2.30 1.12
C TRP A 54 -4.82 -3.50 1.91
N PHE A 55 -5.29 -4.70 1.59
CA PHE A 55 -4.77 -5.93 2.19
C PHE A 55 -3.28 -6.13 1.87
N TYR A 56 -2.88 -5.86 0.63
CA TYR A 56 -1.49 -5.91 0.22
C TYR A 56 -0.62 -4.89 0.98
N THR A 57 -1.10 -3.66 1.14
CA THR A 57 -0.47 -2.64 1.99
C THR A 57 -0.31 -3.12 3.44
N PHE A 58 -1.37 -3.71 4.01
CA PHE A 58 -1.36 -4.24 5.37
C PHE A 58 -0.31 -5.33 5.57
N LEU A 59 -0.16 -6.26 4.62
CA LEU A 59 0.86 -7.31 4.70
C LEU A 59 2.28 -6.74 4.77
N TRP A 60 2.59 -5.70 3.98
CA TRP A 60 3.90 -5.03 4.02
C TRP A 60 4.11 -4.26 5.33
N CYS A 61 3.10 -3.57 5.83
CA CYS A 61 3.15 -2.93 7.14
C CYS A 61 3.38 -3.94 8.28
N ARG A 62 2.73 -5.11 8.22
CA ARG A 62 2.91 -6.20 9.19
C ARG A 62 4.32 -6.78 9.14
N ARG A 63 4.89 -6.97 7.94
CA ARG A 63 6.29 -7.40 7.77
C ARG A 63 7.27 -6.40 8.36
N LEU A 64 7.08 -5.11 8.08
CA LEU A 64 7.88 -4.04 8.67
C LEU A 64 7.81 -4.05 10.20
N TYR A 65 6.60 -4.18 10.76
CA TYR A 65 6.43 -4.26 12.20
C TYR A 65 7.18 -5.46 12.81
N LYS A 66 7.06 -6.65 12.20
CA LYS A 66 7.77 -7.85 12.65
C LYS A 66 9.29 -7.66 12.61
N LYS A 67 9.81 -7.04 11.55
CA LYS A 67 11.24 -6.73 11.44
C LYS A 67 11.71 -5.80 12.56
N ASN A 68 11.01 -4.69 12.78
CA ASN A 68 11.36 -3.74 13.85
C ASN A 68 11.34 -4.37 15.26
N LEU A 69 10.56 -5.44 15.47
CA LEU A 69 10.59 -6.20 16.73
C LEU A 69 11.85 -7.06 16.84
N LEU A 70 12.29 -7.70 15.75
CA LEU A 70 13.50 -8.51 15.72
C LEU A 70 14.74 -7.64 15.94
N ASP A 71 14.83 -6.49 15.25
CA ASP A 71 15.95 -5.54 15.38
C ASP A 71 16.09 -4.94 16.80
N LYS A 72 15.00 -4.95 17.59
CA LYS A 72 15.02 -4.49 18.99
C LYS A 72 15.48 -5.57 19.99
N GLN A 73 15.56 -6.83 19.55
CA GLN A 73 15.96 -7.96 20.39
C GLN A 73 17.41 -8.40 20.17
N SER A 74 18.08 -7.89 19.13
CA SER A 74 19.52 -8.06 18.86
C SER A 74 20.35 -6.96 19.50
#